data_AF-A0A7Y6YH87-F1
#
_entry.id   AF-A0A7Y6YH87-F1
#
_cell.length_a   1.000
_cell.length_b   1.000
_cell.length_c   1.000
_cell.angle_alpha   90.00
_cell.angle_beta   90.00
_cell.angle_gamma   90.00
#
_symmetry.space_group_name_H-M   'P 1'
#
loop_
_entity.id
_entity.type
_entity.pdbx_description
1 polymer ?
#
loop_
_entity_poly.entity_id
_entity_poly.type
_entity_poly.pdbx_seq_one_letter_code
_entity_poly.pdbx_strand_id
1 'polypeptide(L)'
;MYYRYAWGYALKTAAGLIAYFLLMKLLGLEQMHQLRLFNFAIILAGTVALHRKMFRTDEHHSYIGGLFAGMRMGSISILLFLAFMSVYASIIDPNFIEVLESSGVWGGKLTLFQSVIAIVFEGLASTVVISYASMQYFKIYSEDISEVRE
;
A
#
# COMPACT_ATOMS: atom_id res chain seq x y z
N MET A 1 -4.43 -6.26 -20.82
CA MET A 1 -5.45 -6.89 -19.95
C MET A 1 -5.21 -6.66 -18.44
N TYR A 2 -3.97 -6.37 -18.01
CA TYR A 2 -3.56 -6.18 -16.60
C TYR A 2 -4.35 -5.13 -15.77
N TYR A 3 -4.75 -4.01 -16.39
CA TYR A 3 -5.34 -2.89 -15.66
C TYR A 3 -6.76 -3.13 -15.14
N ARG A 4 -7.47 -4.12 -15.67
CA ARG A 4 -8.85 -4.40 -15.26
C ARG A 4 -8.93 -4.97 -13.85
N TYR A 5 -7.92 -5.71 -13.41
CA TYR A 5 -7.88 -6.30 -12.07
C TYR A 5 -7.36 -5.32 -11.01
N ALA A 6 -6.49 -4.39 -11.39
CA ALA A 6 -5.84 -3.46 -10.47
C ALA A 6 -6.83 -2.67 -9.59
N TRP A 7 -7.96 -2.23 -10.14
CA TRP A 7 -8.98 -1.48 -9.40
C TRP A 7 -9.63 -2.29 -8.26
N GLY A 8 -10.01 -3.55 -8.53
CA GLY A 8 -10.65 -4.39 -7.53
C GLY A 8 -9.72 -4.73 -6.37
N TYR A 9 -8.44 -4.96 -6.66
CA TYR A 9 -7.42 -5.17 -5.63
C TYR A 9 -7.08 -3.87 -4.89
N ALA A 10 -7.08 -2.72 -5.57
CA ALA A 10 -6.84 -1.43 -4.93
C ALA A 10 -7.94 -1.11 -3.90
N LEU A 11 -9.21 -1.31 -4.25
CA LEU A 11 -10.34 -1.10 -3.34
C LEU A 11 -10.26 -2.01 -2.11
N LYS A 12 -9.95 -3.30 -2.29
CA LYS A 12 -9.79 -4.24 -1.17
C LYS A 12 -8.61 -3.87 -0.26
N THR A 13 -7.50 -3.44 -0.86
CA THR A 13 -6.30 -3.03 -0.11
C THR A 13 -6.56 -1.73 0.66
N ALA A 14 -7.21 -0.76 0.02
CA ALA A 14 -7.66 0.48 0.69
C ALA A 14 -8.62 0.17 1.84
N ALA A 15 -9.60 -0.71 1.64
CA ALA A 15 -10.50 -1.15 2.71
C ALA A 15 -9.74 -1.82 3.87
N GLY A 16 -8.71 -2.63 3.57
CA GLY A 16 -7.82 -3.20 4.58
C GLY A 16 -7.05 -2.14 5.37
N LEU A 17 -6.49 -1.13 4.70
CA LEU A 17 -5.80 0.00 5.35
C LEU A 17 -6.76 0.80 6.25
N ILE A 18 -7.96 1.10 5.76
CA ILE A 18 -9.00 1.82 6.51
C ILE A 18 -9.43 1.00 7.74
N ALA A 19 -9.72 -0.29 7.56
CA ALA A 19 -10.13 -1.16 8.65
C ALA A 19 -9.04 -1.29 9.72
N TYR A 20 -7.78 -1.42 9.30
CA TYR A 20 -6.64 -1.46 10.22
C TYR A 20 -6.50 -0.15 11.00
N PHE A 21 -6.59 1.00 10.32
CA PHE A 21 -6.58 2.29 10.99
C PHE A 21 -7.71 2.44 12.01
N LEU A 22 -8.95 2.08 11.65
CA LEU A 22 -10.09 2.15 12.55
C LEU A 22 -9.93 1.23 13.76
N LEU A 23 -9.36 0.04 13.56
CA LEU A 23 -9.04 -0.88 14.64
C LEU A 23 -8.00 -0.28 15.59
N MET A 24 -6.92 0.29 15.04
CA MET A 24 -5.88 0.98 15.80
C MET A 24 -6.45 2.11 16.64
N LYS A 25 -7.36 2.91 16.06
CA LYS A 25 -8.06 3.98 16.75
C LYS A 25 -8.98 3.48 17.86
N LEU A 26 -9.72 2.39 17.62
CA LEU A 26 -10.59 1.78 18.62
C LEU A 26 -9.80 1.28 19.84
N LEU A 27 -8.57 0.80 19.62
CA LEU A 27 -7.68 0.30 20.67
C LEU A 27 -6.82 1.40 21.31
N GLY A 28 -6.89 2.65 20.85
CA GLY A 28 -6.07 3.76 21.34
C GLY A 28 -4.58 3.64 20.98
N LEU A 29 -4.25 2.88 19.92
CA LEU A 29 -2.88 2.58 19.52
C LEU A 29 -2.35 3.51 18.42
N GLU A 30 -3.14 4.48 17.95
CA GLU A 30 -2.82 5.33 16.81
C GLU A 30 -1.55 6.18 16.98
N GLN A 31 -1.12 6.40 18.23
CA GLN A 31 0.12 7.11 18.58
C GLN A 31 1.38 6.26 18.33
N MET A 32 1.25 4.93 18.27
CA MET A 32 2.38 4.03 18.07
C MET A 32 2.79 3.99 16.60
N HIS A 33 3.72 4.87 16.22
CA HIS A 33 4.19 4.97 14.84
C HIS A 33 4.67 3.63 14.26
N GLN A 34 5.33 2.78 15.06
CA GLN A 34 5.84 1.48 14.61
C GLN A 34 4.74 0.58 14.04
N LEU A 35 3.51 0.72 14.54
CA LEU A 35 2.36 -0.03 14.05
C LEU A 35 1.92 0.44 12.65
N ARG A 36 2.32 1.63 12.20
CA ARG A 36 2.10 2.06 10.80
C ARG A 36 2.91 1.24 9.80
N LEU A 37 4.00 0.58 10.21
CA LEU A 37 4.74 -0.33 9.34
C LEU A 37 3.86 -1.49 8.83
N PHE A 38 2.81 -1.85 9.57
CA PHE A 38 1.85 -2.87 9.16
C PHE A 38 1.05 -2.47 7.91
N ASN A 39 0.94 -1.17 7.60
CA ASN A 39 0.35 -0.71 6.34
C ASN A 39 1.13 -1.26 5.14
N PHE A 40 2.47 -1.36 5.23
CA PHE A 40 3.27 -1.96 4.18
C PHE A 40 2.96 -3.45 4.00
N ALA A 41 2.68 -4.17 5.09
CA ALA A 41 2.27 -5.57 5.02
C ALA A 41 0.91 -5.74 4.31
N ILE A 42 -0.03 -4.83 4.56
CA ILE A 42 -1.34 -4.82 3.87
C ILE A 42 -1.17 -4.54 2.37
N ILE A 43 -0.37 -3.54 2.00
CA ILE A 43 -0.07 -3.22 0.60
C ILE A 43 0.66 -4.38 -0.08
N LEU A 44 1.62 -5.02 0.60
CA LEU A 44 2.32 -6.20 0.10
C LEU A 44 1.35 -7.35 -0.14
N ALA A 45 0.47 -7.66 0.81
CA ALA A 45 -0.54 -8.70 0.66
C ALA A 45 -1.46 -8.44 -0.55
N GLY A 46 -1.94 -7.20 -0.70
CA GLY A 46 -2.72 -6.78 -1.87
C GLY A 46 -1.96 -6.93 -3.19
N THR A 47 -0.69 -6.53 -3.21
CA THR A 47 0.19 -6.59 -4.40
C THR A 47 0.51 -8.03 -4.78
N VAL A 48 0.84 -8.89 -3.82
CA VAL A 48 1.06 -10.32 -4.05
C VAL A 48 -0.21 -10.99 -4.56
N ALA A 49 -1.39 -10.63 -4.02
CA ALA A 49 -2.65 -11.18 -4.48
C ALA A 49 -2.99 -10.76 -5.92
N LEU A 50 -2.69 -9.51 -6.30
CA LEU A 50 -2.80 -9.02 -7.67
C LEU A 50 -1.87 -9.79 -8.61
N HIS A 51 -0.57 -9.84 -8.29
CA HIS A 51 0.41 -10.54 -9.15
C HIS A 51 0.06 -12.02 -9.29
N ARG A 52 -0.28 -12.71 -8.19
CA ARG A 52 -0.75 -14.11 -8.24
C ARG A 52 -1.92 -14.29 -9.21
N LYS A 53 -2.87 -13.34 -9.24
CA LYS A 53 -4.00 -13.39 -10.18
C LYS A 53 -3.54 -13.16 -11.62
N MET A 54 -2.62 -12.22 -11.86
CA MET A 54 -2.04 -11.95 -13.18
C MET A 54 -1.30 -13.18 -13.73
N PHE A 55 -0.39 -13.77 -12.95
CA PHE A 55 0.36 -14.97 -13.32
C PHE A 55 -0.51 -16.19 -13.61
N ARG A 56 -1.69 -16.29 -12.99
CA ARG A 56 -2.64 -17.40 -13.24
C ARG A 56 -3.56 -17.19 -14.44
N THR A 57 -3.70 -15.96 -14.93
CA THR A 57 -4.77 -15.61 -15.89
C THR A 57 -4.22 -15.11 -17.24
N ASP A 58 -3.03 -14.51 -17.27
CA ASP A 58 -2.41 -14.04 -18.51
C ASP A 58 -1.22 -14.95 -18.86
N GLU A 59 -1.29 -15.69 -19.98
CA GLU A 59 -0.19 -16.56 -20.45
C GLU A 59 1.05 -15.78 -20.90
N HIS A 60 0.88 -14.48 -21.19
CA HIS A 60 1.95 -13.57 -21.57
C HIS A 60 2.02 -12.41 -20.58
N HIS A 61 2.60 -12.64 -19.41
CA HIS A 61 2.86 -11.60 -18.40
C HIS A 61 4.26 -10.99 -18.58
N SER A 62 4.31 -9.69 -18.88
CA SER A 62 5.57 -8.93 -18.90
C SER A 62 5.98 -8.51 -17.49
N TYR A 63 7.26 -8.70 -17.14
CA TYR A 63 7.82 -8.27 -15.85
C TYR A 63 7.58 -6.78 -15.58
N ILE A 64 7.88 -5.92 -16.56
CA ILE A 64 7.65 -4.47 -16.46
C ILE A 64 6.15 -4.15 -16.31
N GLY A 65 5.30 -4.89 -17.03
CA GLY A 65 3.84 -4.76 -16.91
C GLY A 65 3.33 -5.09 -15.51
N GLY A 66 3.86 -6.15 -14.88
CA GLY A 66 3.59 -6.51 -13.48
C GLY A 66 4.03 -5.42 -12.51
N LEU A 67 5.27 -4.92 -12.67
CA LEU A 67 5.80 -3.84 -11.84
C LEU A 67 4.88 -2.62 -11.84
N PHE A 68 4.47 -2.14 -13.02
CA PHE A 68 3.57 -1.00 -13.13
C PHE A 68 2.16 -1.29 -12.62
N ALA A 69 1.66 -2.52 -12.78
CA ALA A 69 0.36 -2.92 -12.24
C ALA A 69 0.34 -2.87 -10.71
N GLY A 70 1.38 -3.40 -10.05
CA GLY A 70 1.55 -3.32 -8.60
C GLY A 70 1.70 -1.89 -8.09
N MET A 71 2.55 -1.08 -8.74
CA MET A 71 2.72 0.35 -8.40
C MET A 71 1.39 1.10 -8.50
N ARG A 72 0.66 0.94 -9.61
CA ARG A 72 -0.63 1.60 -9.84
C ARG A 72 -1.67 1.19 -8.81
N MET A 73 -1.81 -0.11 -8.54
CA MET A 73 -2.75 -0.63 -7.55
C MET A 73 -2.44 -0.10 -6.15
N GLY A 74 -1.16 -0.14 -5.73
CA GLY A 74 -0.72 0.40 -4.45
C GLY A 74 -0.98 1.89 -4.33
N SER A 75 -0.62 2.69 -5.35
CA SER A 75 -0.82 4.13 -5.33
C SER A 75 -2.29 4.52 -5.26
N ILE A 76 -3.17 3.84 -6.00
CA ILE A 76 -4.62 4.05 -5.90
C ILE A 76 -5.11 3.72 -4.48
N SER A 77 -4.61 2.63 -3.88
CA SER A 77 -5.00 2.23 -2.52
C SER A 77 -4.63 3.29 -1.48
N ILE A 78 -3.41 3.83 -1.59
CA ILE A 78 -2.91 4.89 -0.71
C ILE A 78 -3.70 6.18 -0.88
N LEU A 79 -3.99 6.58 -2.13
CA LEU A 79 -4.79 7.78 -2.38
C LEU A 79 -6.21 7.66 -1.80
N LEU A 80 -6.85 6.49 -1.94
CA LEU A 80 -8.15 6.22 -1.33
C LEU A 80 -8.08 6.25 0.20
N PHE A 81 -7.05 5.65 0.78
CA PHE A 81 -6.82 5.69 2.23
C PHE A 81 -6.58 7.13 2.72
N LEU A 82 -5.76 7.92 2.03
CA LEU A 82 -5.52 9.33 2.36
C LEU A 82 -6.78 10.18 2.25
N ALA A 83 -7.61 9.95 1.22
CA ALA A 83 -8.90 10.63 1.10
C ALA A 83 -9.81 10.31 2.29
N PHE A 84 -9.90 9.04 2.69
CA PHE A 84 -10.61 8.63 3.90
C PHE A 84 -10.04 9.32 5.16
N MET A 85 -8.71 9.30 5.33
CA MET A 85 -8.04 9.90 6.48
C MET A 85 -8.29 11.42 6.57
N SER A 86 -8.31 12.11 5.43
CA SER A 86 -8.61 13.53 5.35
C SER A 86 -10.04 13.83 5.84
N VAL A 87 -11.02 13.06 5.37
CA VAL A 87 -12.42 13.16 5.82
C VAL A 87 -12.54 12.81 7.30
N TYR A 88 -11.88 11.74 7.75
CA TYR A 88 -11.87 11.31 9.15
C TYR A 88 -11.33 12.40 10.07
N ALA A 89 -10.16 12.97 9.74
CA ALA A 89 -9.54 14.03 10.53
C ALA A 89 -10.38 15.33 10.49
N SER A 90 -11.08 15.62 9.41
CA SER A 90 -11.82 16.89 9.30
C SER A 90 -13.19 16.85 9.97
N ILE A 91 -13.87 15.70 9.95
CA ILE A 91 -15.29 15.59 10.35
C ILE A 91 -15.48 14.72 11.60
N ILE A 92 -14.68 13.67 11.76
CA ILE A 92 -14.91 12.64 12.78
C ILE A 92 -14.04 12.90 14.01
N ASP A 93 -12.75 13.16 13.84
CA ASP A 93 -11.81 13.42 14.94
C ASP A 93 -10.81 14.54 14.57
N PRO A 94 -11.18 15.81 14.75
CA PRO A 94 -10.30 16.96 14.51
C PRO A 94 -8.97 16.93 15.28
N ASN A 95 -8.96 16.31 16.47
CA ASN A 95 -7.75 16.20 17.29
C ASN A 95 -6.77 15.19 16.71
N PHE A 96 -7.18 14.33 15.77
CA PHE A 96 -6.31 13.39 15.10
C PHE A 96 -5.18 14.07 14.30
N ILE A 97 -5.36 15.33 13.89
CA ILE A 97 -4.31 16.11 13.24
C ILE A 97 -3.09 16.27 14.16
N GLU A 98 -3.29 16.47 15.47
CA GLU A 98 -2.19 16.58 16.44
C GLU A 98 -1.42 15.25 16.58
N VAL A 99 -2.09 14.11 16.39
CA VAL A 99 -1.47 12.78 16.36
C VAL A 99 -0.57 12.62 15.13
N LEU A 100 -1.00 13.15 13.98
CA LEU A 100 -0.17 13.17 12.77
C LEU A 100 1.07 14.06 12.97
N GLU A 101 0.91 15.23 13.61
CA GLU A 101 1.99 16.19 13.90
C GLU A 101 3.01 15.65 14.90
N SER A 102 2.55 15.06 16.00
CA SER A 102 3.41 14.57 17.09
C SER A 102 4.19 13.30 16.73
N SER A 103 3.84 12.64 15.62
CA SER A 103 4.43 11.33 15.26
C SER A 103 5.93 11.35 14.93
N GLY A 104 6.54 12.52 14.71
CA GLY A 104 8.00 12.74 14.79
C GLY A 104 8.92 11.92 13.88
N VAL A 105 8.36 11.13 12.95
CA VAL A 105 9.04 10.08 12.17
C VAL A 105 10.31 10.54 11.45
N TRP A 106 10.29 11.79 10.98
CA TRP A 106 11.32 12.34 10.12
C TRP A 106 12.39 13.13 10.87
N GLY A 107 12.39 13.10 12.22
CA GLY A 107 13.42 13.73 13.04
C GLY A 107 13.43 15.25 12.93
N GLY A 108 12.61 15.92 13.74
CA GLY A 108 12.56 17.38 13.81
C GLY A 108 11.14 17.92 13.98
N LYS A 109 11.03 19.22 14.23
CA LYS A 109 9.75 19.93 14.21
C LYS A 109 9.34 20.20 12.75
N LEU A 110 8.81 19.18 12.08
CA LEU A 110 8.17 19.37 10.78
C LEU A 110 6.84 20.14 10.97
N THR A 111 6.52 21.04 10.04
CA THR A 111 5.18 21.63 9.99
C THR A 111 4.16 20.58 9.55
N LEU A 112 2.88 20.79 9.89
CA LEU A 112 1.79 19.90 9.44
C LEU A 112 1.84 19.60 7.94
N PHE A 113 2.05 20.63 7.13
CA PHE A 113 2.16 20.51 5.67
C PHE A 113 3.34 19.63 5.23
N GLN A 114 4.51 19.78 5.87
CA GLN A 114 5.68 18.95 5.59
C GLN A 114 5.45 17.50 5.99
N SER A 115 4.83 17.26 7.15
CA SER A 115 4.49 15.92 7.63
C SER A 115 3.53 15.20 6.69
N VAL A 116 2.49 15.90 6.20
CA VAL A 116 1.54 15.34 5.23
C VAL A 116 2.25 14.96 3.93
N ILE A 117 3.07 15.86 3.37
CA ILE A 117 3.84 15.57 2.15
C ILE A 117 4.75 14.35 2.36
N ALA A 118 5.47 14.30 3.47
CA ALA A 118 6.38 13.20 3.77
C ALA A 118 5.63 11.85 3.84
N ILE A 119 4.45 11.80 4.47
CA ILE A 119 3.61 10.60 4.54
C ILE A 119 3.13 10.17 3.14
N VAL A 120 2.73 11.12 2.29
CA VAL A 120 2.32 10.80 0.91
C VAL A 120 3.50 10.22 0.13
N PHE A 121 4.68 10.85 0.21
CA PHE A 121 5.88 10.36 -0.48
C PHE A 121 6.33 9.00 0.04
N GLU A 122 6.33 8.79 1.35
CA GLU A 122 6.62 7.50 1.99
C GLU A 122 5.69 6.40 1.47
N GLY A 123 4.39 6.69 1.46
CA GLY A 123 3.38 5.81 0.92
C GLY A 123 3.68 5.45 -0.53
N LEU A 124 3.83 6.44 -1.42
CA LEU A 124 4.07 6.20 -2.84
C LEU A 124 5.40 5.48 -3.11
N ALA A 125 6.48 5.84 -2.40
CA ALA A 125 7.77 5.16 -2.52
C ALA A 125 7.66 3.68 -2.13
N SER A 126 6.87 3.37 -1.10
CA SER A 126 6.67 1.98 -0.67
C SER A 126 5.99 1.14 -1.74
N THR A 127 5.10 1.69 -2.56
CA THR A 127 4.43 0.93 -3.63
C THR A 127 5.43 0.51 -4.72
N VAL A 128 6.46 1.32 -4.96
CA VAL A 128 7.55 1.00 -5.88
C VAL A 128 8.36 -0.19 -5.34
N VAL A 129 8.81 -0.09 -4.09
CA VAL A 129 9.62 -1.13 -3.44
C VAL A 129 8.82 -2.43 -3.30
N ILE A 130 7.57 -2.36 -2.86
CA ILE A 130 6.69 -3.52 -2.68
C ILE A 130 6.35 -4.17 -4.03
N SER A 131 6.06 -3.38 -5.05
CA SER A 131 5.80 -3.91 -6.39
C SER A 131 7.03 -4.65 -6.93
N TYR A 132 8.21 -4.04 -6.79
CA TYR A 132 9.47 -4.66 -7.16
C TYR A 132 9.73 -5.96 -6.39
N ALA A 133 9.67 -5.94 -5.05
CA ALA A 133 9.89 -7.12 -4.22
C ALA A 133 8.92 -8.26 -4.56
N SER A 134 7.64 -7.92 -4.76
CA SER A 134 6.62 -8.90 -5.18
C SER A 134 6.95 -9.48 -6.56
N MET A 135 7.31 -8.66 -7.55
CA MET A 135 7.71 -9.15 -8.87
C MET A 135 8.95 -10.04 -8.83
N GLN A 136 9.92 -9.75 -7.96
CA GLN A 136 11.09 -10.62 -7.79
C GLN A 136 10.71 -12.00 -7.26
N TYR A 137 9.78 -12.06 -6.31
CA TYR A 137 9.23 -13.33 -5.81
C TYR A 137 8.59 -14.16 -6.93
N PHE A 138 7.79 -13.54 -7.80
CA PHE A 138 7.12 -14.27 -8.89
C PHE A 138 8.04 -14.60 -10.07
N LYS A 139 9.13 -13.85 -10.29
CA LYS A 139 10.14 -14.19 -11.30
C LYS A 139 10.76 -15.56 -11.02
N ILE A 140 11.15 -15.83 -9.78
CA ILE A 140 11.70 -17.12 -9.35
C ILE A 140 10.72 -18.25 -9.65
N TYR A 141 9.43 -18.04 -9.37
CA TYR A 141 8.38 -19.03 -9.61
C TYR A 141 8.14 -19.34 -11.10
N SER A 142 8.37 -18.36 -12.00
CA SER A 142 8.23 -18.59 -13.44
C SER A 142 9.36 -19.45 -14.03
N GLU A 143 10.57 -19.38 -13.47
CA GLU A 143 11.76 -20.10 -13.95
C GLU A 143 11.69 -21.59 -13.55
N ASP A 144 11.21 -21.89 -12.34
CA ASP A 144 10.99 -23.26 -11.83
C ASP A 144 9.93 -24.02 -12.66
N ILE A 145 8.84 -23.36 -13.07
CA ILE A 145 7.80 -23.98 -13.92
C ILE A 145 8.30 -24.28 -15.33
N SER A 146 9.23 -23.48 -15.88
CA SER A 146 9.81 -23.78 -17.19
C SER A 146 10.74 -25.00 -17.14
N GLU A 147 11.50 -25.18 -16.07
CA GLU A 147 12.44 -26.32 -15.93
C GLU A 147 11.71 -27.66 -15.80
N VAL A 148 10.54 -27.69 -15.17
CA VAL A 148 9.71 -28.92 -15.03
C VAL A 148 9.00 -29.31 -16.35
N ARG A 149 8.95 -28.40 -17.33
CA ARG A 149 8.25 -28.60 -18.61
C ARG A 149 9.17 -29.04 -19.76
N GLU A 150 10.47 -29.12 -19.54
CA GLU A 150 11.47 -29.71 -20.47
C GLU A 150 11.79 -31.17 -20.10
#